data_AF-A0A519NQ65-F1
#
_entry.id   AF-A0A519NQ65-F1
#
_cell.length_a   1.000
_cell.length_b   1.000
_cell.length_c   1.000
_cell.angle_alpha   90.00
_cell.angle_beta   90.00
_cell.angle_gamma   90.00
#
_symmetry.space_group_name_H-M   'P 1'
#
loop_
_entity.id
_entity.type
_entity.pdbx_description
1 polymer ?
#
loop_
_entity_poly.entity_id
_entity_poly.type
_entity_poly.pdbx_seq_one_letter_code
_entity_poly.pdbx_strand_id
1 'polypeptide(L)'
;PPGHKDWHLPPADMKMVFEGRTPHQLAKQLLDPKQNGNKDMKKLIEHADDDLVLTGWNPAEGLAHPPLSHKEFKEAWITWLEKGAYIPKK
;
A
#
# COMPACT_ATOMS: atom_id res chain seq x y z
N PRO A 1 5.26 -4.07 -15.87
CA PRO A 1 4.33 -2.96 -15.56
C PRO A 1 3.06 -3.55 -14.95
N PRO A 2 2.41 -2.93 -13.96
CA PRO A 2 1.14 -3.40 -13.44
C PRO A 2 0.14 -3.61 -14.57
N GLY A 3 -0.60 -4.71 -14.53
CA GLY A 3 -1.53 -5.10 -15.59
C GLY A 3 -2.86 -4.32 -15.63
N HIS A 4 -2.99 -3.22 -14.87
CA HIS A 4 -4.23 -2.46 -14.80
C HIS A 4 -4.34 -1.43 -15.94
N LYS A 5 -5.52 -1.33 -16.56
CA LYS A 5 -5.79 -0.40 -17.68
C LYS A 5 -5.55 1.08 -17.34
N ASP A 6 -5.76 1.45 -16.07
CA ASP A 6 -5.60 2.83 -15.60
C ASP A 6 -4.20 3.11 -15.02
N TRP A 7 -3.27 2.14 -15.13
CA TRP A 7 -1.90 2.35 -14.71
C TRP A 7 -1.14 3.20 -15.73
N HIS A 8 -0.40 4.18 -15.23
CA HIS A 8 0.44 5.06 -16.03
C HIS A 8 1.80 5.21 -15.35
N LEU A 9 2.87 5.31 -16.15
CA LEU A 9 4.17 5.66 -15.61
C LEU A 9 4.09 7.05 -14.96
N PRO A 10 4.65 7.23 -13.75
CA PRO A 10 4.76 8.55 -13.17
C PRO A 10 5.66 9.44 -14.05
N PRO A 11 5.48 10.77 -14.03
CA PRO A 11 6.39 11.71 -14.68
C PRO A 11 7.86 11.46 -14.28
N ALA A 12 8.80 11.75 -15.16
CA ALA A 12 10.22 11.49 -14.92
C ALA A 12 10.80 12.24 -13.71
N ASP A 13 10.20 13.37 -13.34
CA ASP A 13 10.54 14.18 -12.17
C ASP A 13 9.77 13.80 -10.89
N MET A 14 8.83 12.86 -10.99
CA MET A 14 8.07 12.38 -9.83
C MET A 14 8.91 11.40 -9.00
N LYS A 15 9.18 11.78 -7.75
CA LYS A 15 9.90 10.92 -6.79
C LYS A 15 9.01 9.76 -6.32
N MET A 16 9.59 8.57 -6.24
CA MET A 16 8.98 7.40 -5.58
C MET A 16 9.00 7.60 -4.06
N VAL A 17 8.00 8.32 -3.53
CA VAL A 17 8.02 8.83 -2.15
C VAL A 17 8.03 7.76 -1.05
N PHE A 18 7.76 6.50 -1.38
CA PHE A 18 7.79 5.35 -0.47
C PHE A 18 9.08 4.52 -0.56
N GLU A 19 9.88 4.70 -1.61
CA GLU A 19 11.09 3.92 -1.83
C GLU A 19 12.16 4.22 -0.77
N GLY A 20 12.84 3.18 -0.29
CA GLY A 20 13.90 3.30 0.72
C GLY A 20 13.43 3.66 2.13
N ARG A 21 12.11 3.77 2.38
CA ARG A 21 11.58 4.05 3.72
C ARG A 21 11.67 2.86 4.65
N THR A 22 11.98 3.12 5.92
CA THR A 22 11.90 2.11 6.98
C THR A 22 10.44 1.77 7.30
N PRO A 23 10.16 0.62 7.94
CA PRO A 23 8.81 0.29 8.41
C PRO A 23 8.17 1.37 9.28
N HIS A 24 8.95 2.00 10.19
CA HIS A 24 8.51 3.13 10.98
C HIS A 24 8.08 4.33 10.12
N GLN A 25 8.88 4.68 9.10
CA GLN A 25 8.61 5.80 8.21
C GLN A 25 7.39 5.54 7.31
N LEU A 26 7.21 4.31 6.85
CA LEU A 26 6.05 3.90 6.06
C LEU A 26 4.77 3.95 6.89
N ALA A 27 4.78 3.40 8.10
CA ALA A 27 3.63 3.44 9.00
C ALA A 27 3.21 4.89 9.33
N LYS A 28 4.18 5.77 9.60
CA LYS A 28 3.90 7.22 9.77
C LYS A 28 3.30 7.85 8.52
N GLN A 29 3.82 7.53 7.34
CA GLN A 29 3.32 8.08 6.08
C GLN A 29 1.88 7.63 5.78
N LEU A 30 1.57 6.35 6.00
CA LEU A 30 0.24 5.78 5.77
C LEU A 30 -0.83 6.41 6.66
N LEU A 31 -0.47 6.82 7.87
CA LEU A 31 -1.38 7.41 8.86
C LEU A 31 -1.45 8.94 8.81
N ASP A 32 -0.63 9.60 7.98
CA ASP A 32 -0.66 11.05 7.80
C ASP A 32 -1.56 11.42 6.59
N PRO A 33 -2.73 12.07 6.80
CA PRO A 33 -3.61 12.49 5.72
C PRO A 33 -2.91 13.31 4.63
N LYS A 34 -1.87 14.08 5.00
CA LYS A 34 -1.09 14.91 4.07
C LYS A 34 -0.23 14.09 3.12
N GLN A 35 0.03 12.82 3.44
CA GLN A 35 0.91 11.94 2.67
C GLN A 35 0.24 10.66 2.15
N ASN A 36 -0.99 10.35 2.60
CA ASN A 36 -1.74 9.16 2.20
C ASN A 36 -2.87 9.45 1.18
N GLY A 37 -2.98 10.70 0.72
CA GLY A 37 -4.03 11.17 -0.17
C GLY A 37 -5.35 11.49 0.56
N ASN A 38 -5.27 12.06 1.76
CA ASN A 38 -6.41 12.42 2.61
C ASN A 38 -7.35 11.23 2.92
N LYS A 39 -6.78 10.03 3.04
CA LYS A 39 -7.52 8.84 3.47
C LYS A 39 -7.68 8.85 4.99
N ASP A 40 -8.93 8.76 5.43
CA ASP A 40 -9.28 8.43 6.80
C ASP A 40 -9.18 6.91 7.04
N MET A 41 -9.47 6.47 8.26
CA MET A 41 -9.37 5.05 8.63
C MET A 41 -10.25 4.14 7.76
N LYS A 42 -11.48 4.57 7.45
CA LYS A 42 -12.41 3.79 6.63
C LYS A 42 -11.87 3.65 5.21
N LYS A 43 -11.39 4.75 4.63
CA LYS A 43 -10.77 4.75 3.30
C LYS A 43 -9.47 3.95 3.26
N LEU A 44 -8.70 3.91 4.36
CA LEU A 44 -7.53 3.05 4.44
C LEU A 44 -7.90 1.57 4.42
N ILE A 45 -8.99 1.17 5.11
CA ILE A 45 -9.50 -0.21 5.05
C ILE A 45 -9.94 -0.55 3.61
N GLU A 46 -10.72 0.33 2.98
CA GLU A 46 -11.18 0.17 1.59
C GLU A 46 -10.01 0.11 0.60
N HIS A 47 -8.94 0.90 0.83
CA HIS A 47 -7.77 0.98 -0.04
C HIS A 47 -7.05 -0.37 -0.25
N ALA A 48 -7.17 -1.31 0.69
CA ALA A 48 -6.62 -2.64 0.52
C ALA A 48 -7.22 -3.40 -0.69
N ASP A 49 -8.41 -3.00 -1.16
CA ASP A 49 -9.12 -3.59 -2.29
C ASP A 49 -9.05 -2.75 -3.57
N ASP A 50 -8.33 -1.62 -3.58
CA ASP A 50 -8.21 -0.81 -4.80
C ASP A 50 -7.63 -1.64 -5.95
N ASP A 51 -8.14 -1.45 -7.18
CA ASP A 51 -7.75 -2.27 -8.33
C ASP A 51 -6.22 -2.27 -8.58
N LEU A 52 -5.56 -1.13 -8.34
CA LEU A 52 -4.10 -1.01 -8.44
C LEU A 52 -3.38 -1.80 -7.34
N VAL A 53 -3.92 -1.87 -6.13
CA VAL A 53 -3.37 -2.69 -5.04
C VAL A 53 -3.53 -4.18 -5.38
N LEU A 54 -4.70 -4.58 -5.89
CA LEU A 54 -4.99 -5.96 -6.29
C LEU A 54 -4.03 -6.48 -7.37
N THR A 55 -3.50 -5.61 -8.23
CA THR A 55 -2.49 -6.03 -9.23
C THR A 55 -1.21 -6.61 -8.63
N GLY A 56 -0.92 -6.34 -7.35
CA GLY A 56 0.18 -7.00 -6.64
C GLY A 56 0.04 -8.53 -6.60
N TRP A 57 -1.19 -9.06 -6.66
CA TRP A 57 -1.47 -10.50 -6.68
C TRP A 57 -1.67 -11.08 -8.08
N ASN A 58 -1.72 -10.23 -9.10
CA ASN A 58 -1.71 -10.61 -10.50
C ASN A 58 -0.59 -9.84 -11.24
N PRO A 59 0.68 -10.10 -10.89
CA PRO A 59 1.79 -9.32 -11.40
C PRO A 59 2.07 -9.66 -12.87
N ALA A 60 2.83 -8.81 -13.54
CA ALA A 60 3.31 -9.11 -14.90
C ALA A 60 4.18 -10.38 -14.92
N GLU A 61 4.23 -11.03 -16.08
CA GLU A 61 5.01 -12.24 -16.30
C GLU A 61 6.47 -12.09 -15.82
N GLY A 62 6.97 -13.09 -15.09
CA GLY A 62 8.33 -13.12 -14.55
C GLY A 62 8.53 -12.39 -13.21
N LEU A 63 7.51 -11.72 -12.67
CA LEU A 63 7.56 -11.13 -11.32
C LEU A 63 7.05 -12.11 -10.26
N ALA A 64 7.64 -12.05 -9.07
CA ALA A 64 7.23 -12.88 -7.94
C ALA A 64 5.92 -12.38 -7.31
N HIS A 65 5.10 -13.32 -6.84
CA HIS A 65 3.94 -13.00 -6.03
C HIS A 65 4.35 -12.58 -4.60
N PRO A 66 3.54 -11.76 -3.92
CA PRO A 66 3.70 -11.52 -2.49
C PRO A 66 3.66 -12.85 -1.70
N PRO A 67 4.35 -12.94 -0.55
CA PRO A 67 4.40 -14.15 0.26
C PRO A 67 3.05 -14.48 0.94
N LEU A 68 2.11 -13.53 0.98
CA LEU A 68 0.77 -13.69 1.53
C LEU A 68 -0.27 -13.59 0.42
N SER A 69 -1.39 -14.29 0.56
CA SER A 69 -2.57 -14.02 -0.26
C SER A 69 -3.14 -12.63 0.04
N HIS A 70 -3.92 -12.07 -0.90
CA HIS A 70 -4.58 -10.78 -0.70
C HIS A 70 -5.47 -10.77 0.54
N LYS A 71 -6.19 -11.88 0.76
CA LYS A 71 -7.05 -12.07 1.92
C LYS A 71 -6.26 -11.99 3.23
N GLU A 72 -5.14 -12.71 3.34
CA GLU A 72 -4.29 -12.69 4.55
C GLU A 72 -3.67 -11.30 4.77
N PHE A 73 -3.23 -10.65 3.70
CA PHE A 73 -2.76 -9.26 3.77
C PHE A 73 -3.85 -8.33 4.30
N LYS A 74 -5.06 -8.40 3.77
CA LYS A 74 -6.18 -7.54 4.15
C LYS A 74 -6.60 -7.78 5.60
N GLU A 75 -6.64 -9.03 6.04
CA GLU A 75 -6.92 -9.38 7.44
C GLU A 75 -5.87 -8.77 8.38
N ALA A 76 -4.58 -8.86 8.04
CA ALA A 76 -3.51 -8.25 8.82
C ALA A 76 -3.58 -6.71 8.80
N TRP A 77 -3.89 -6.11 7.66
CA TRP A 77 -4.06 -4.67 7.47
C TRP A 77 -5.17 -4.11 8.34
N ILE A 78 -6.36 -4.71 8.28
CA ILE A 78 -7.52 -4.33 9.12
C ILE A 78 -7.16 -4.50 10.59
N THR A 79 -6.57 -5.64 10.98
CA THR A 79 -6.17 -5.89 12.36
C THR A 79 -5.20 -4.81 12.88
N TRP A 80 -4.24 -4.39 12.06
CA TRP A 80 -3.30 -3.33 12.42
C TRP A 80 -4.01 -1.99 12.61
N LEU A 81 -4.85 -1.60 11.67
CA LEU A 81 -5.62 -0.35 11.72
C LEU A 81 -6.56 -0.28 12.93
N GLU A 82 -7.32 -1.35 13.19
CA GLU A 82 -8.27 -1.43 14.30
C GLU A 82 -7.59 -1.44 15.67
N LYS A 83 -6.37 -1.98 15.77
CA LYS A 83 -5.55 -1.95 17.00
C LYS A 83 -4.80 -0.62 17.20
N GLY A 84 -5.23 0.44 16.52
CA GLY A 84 -4.67 1.78 16.66
C GLY A 84 -3.42 2.03 15.81
N ALA A 85 -3.19 1.19 14.79
CA ALA A 85 -2.13 1.34 13.80
C ALA A 85 -0.75 1.59 14.42
N TYR A 86 -0.34 0.71 15.34
CA TYR A 86 0.92 0.84 16.07
C TYR A 86 2.09 1.07 15.12
N ILE A 87 2.90 2.08 15.43
CA ILE A 87 4.10 2.43 14.68
C ILE A 87 5.32 1.85 15.43
N PRO A 88 6.05 0.88 14.84
CA PRO A 88 7.26 0.31 15.43
C PRO A 88 8.28 1.39 15.76
N LYS A 89 9.12 1.23 16.80
CA LYS A 89 10.10 2.26 17.17
C LYS A 89 11.25 2.44 16.15
N LYS A 90 11.47 1.46 15.27
CA LYS A 90 12.52 1.44 14.24
C LYS A 90 11.96 0.86 12.95
#